data_AF-A0A954EH66-F1
#
_entry.id   AF-A0A954EH66-F1
#
_cell.length_a   1.000
_cell.length_b   1.000
_cell.length_c   1.000
_cell.angle_alpha   90.00
_cell.angle_beta   90.00
_cell.angle_gamma   90.00
#
_symmetry.space_group_name_H-M   'P 1'
#
loop_
_entity.id
_entity.type
_entity.pdbx_description
1 polymer ?
#
loop_
_entity_poly.entity_id
_entity_poly.type
_entity_poly.pdbx_seq_one_letter_code
_entity_poly.pdbx_strand_id
1 'polypeptide(L)'
;MVSPLPLDEYRKDFVDKSDREEFETLLKHDSHPTILNETTKNDWLNSEHRNQAYLDAGKKVVDLCEILIVVWDGLPARGKGGTGDIVEYALNQQRMTIWLDPNNPQQQPKLLVPDMESNNPLPGMKTSTLPEQIKYWSLGYHRYRAFVADPVVDKLTIERHCESTLGELETAGVDSGFPSQWSSYARGIATIMSQADLMAVAYQKKYLFAAKALYRLSAIAVTIAVFQILFYPQQIWMISFEIAAMLAAAGLFLYSRREAWHEKWLNDRYIAESLRSTIYHDLAIGKSKIATEPSNALPFYIGPDHWFFSAFRKILEQFPESMPKLDFNARKHFLIKHWIKSQANWHAGNAARKEKIVRKYEIFGFTCFCLTVVMAILHLIGIGHDAHATESDHKAAVVSNHHEEKTG
;
A
#
# COMPACT_ATOMS: atom_id res chain seq x y z
N MET A 1 -6.19 -9.02 -27.52
CA MET A 1 -6.16 -8.12 -28.68
C MET A 1 -7.13 -6.97 -28.41
N VAL A 2 -6.77 -5.74 -28.81
CA VAL A 2 -7.72 -4.61 -28.85
C VAL A 2 -8.03 -4.32 -30.32
N SER A 3 -9.28 -4.51 -30.73
CA SER A 3 -9.73 -4.24 -32.10
C SER A 3 -10.32 -2.83 -32.19
N PRO A 4 -9.88 -1.97 -33.14
CA PRO A 4 -10.43 -0.63 -33.30
C PRO A 4 -11.88 -0.63 -33.82
N LEU A 5 -12.22 -1.64 -34.61
CA LEU A 5 -13.49 -1.81 -35.30
C LEU A 5 -14.11 -3.17 -34.94
N PRO A 6 -15.41 -3.38 -35.22
CA PRO A 6 -15.98 -4.72 -35.27
C PRO A 6 -15.10 -5.66 -36.11
N LEU A 7 -14.90 -6.91 -35.65
CA LEU A 7 -13.94 -7.81 -36.27
C LEU A 7 -14.21 -8.03 -37.77
N ASP A 8 -15.47 -8.04 -38.18
CA ASP A 8 -15.85 -8.20 -39.59
C ASP A 8 -15.46 -7.00 -40.45
N GLU A 9 -15.42 -5.80 -39.89
CA GLU A 9 -14.94 -4.59 -40.56
C GLU A 9 -13.41 -4.54 -40.54
N TYR A 10 -12.78 -4.84 -39.41
CA TYR A 10 -11.31 -4.84 -39.30
C TYR A 10 -10.66 -5.88 -40.23
N ARG A 11 -11.31 -7.04 -40.42
CA ARG A 11 -10.88 -8.08 -41.38
C ARG A 11 -10.74 -7.57 -42.81
N LYS A 12 -11.46 -6.52 -43.20
CA LYS A 12 -11.41 -5.95 -44.55
C LYS A 12 -10.13 -5.16 -44.81
N ASP A 13 -9.39 -4.80 -43.76
CA ASP A 13 -8.15 -4.04 -43.86
C ASP A 13 -6.97 -4.91 -44.33
N PHE A 14 -7.11 -6.25 -44.19
CA PHE A 14 -6.15 -7.23 -44.68
C PHE A 14 -6.50 -7.63 -46.11
N VAL A 15 -5.97 -6.87 -47.08
CA VAL A 15 -6.18 -7.10 -48.51
C VAL A 15 -5.48 -8.38 -48.98
N ASP A 16 -4.26 -8.61 -48.48
CA ASP A 16 -3.45 -9.77 -48.82
C ASP A 16 -3.91 -11.02 -48.06
N LYS A 17 -4.02 -12.14 -48.80
CA LYS A 17 -4.51 -13.40 -48.24
C LYS A 17 -3.62 -13.94 -47.13
N SER A 18 -2.30 -13.79 -47.26
CA SER A 18 -1.32 -14.19 -46.25
C SER A 18 -1.56 -13.49 -44.92
N ASP A 19 -1.76 -12.17 -44.96
CA ASP A 19 -1.92 -11.33 -43.78
C ASP A 19 -3.24 -11.65 -43.07
N ARG A 20 -4.28 -11.97 -43.85
CA ARG A 20 -5.56 -12.42 -43.31
C ARG A 20 -5.46 -13.80 -42.65
N GLU A 21 -4.71 -14.74 -43.24
CA GLU A 21 -4.47 -16.06 -42.65
C GLU A 21 -3.64 -15.96 -41.35
N GLU A 22 -2.63 -15.09 -41.32
CA GLU A 22 -1.85 -14.78 -40.12
C GLU A 22 -2.74 -14.15 -39.03
N PHE A 23 -3.55 -13.15 -39.39
CA PHE A 23 -4.50 -12.51 -38.48
C PHE A 23 -5.45 -13.52 -37.83
N GLU A 24 -6.09 -14.39 -38.62
CA GLU A 24 -7.00 -15.41 -38.09
C GLU A 24 -6.27 -16.45 -37.21
N THR A 25 -4.99 -16.72 -37.49
CA THR A 25 -4.16 -17.60 -36.66
C THR A 25 -3.85 -16.95 -35.31
N LEU A 26 -3.49 -15.66 -35.30
CA LEU A 26 -3.25 -14.91 -34.08
C LEU A 26 -4.53 -14.73 -33.26
N LEU A 27 -5.66 -14.44 -33.91
CA LEU A 27 -6.95 -14.26 -33.24
C LEU A 27 -7.41 -15.52 -32.49
N LYS A 28 -7.12 -16.72 -33.00
CA LYS A 28 -7.44 -17.98 -32.31
C LYS A 28 -6.73 -18.16 -30.97
N HIS A 29 -5.61 -17.49 -30.76
CA HIS A 29 -4.87 -17.55 -29.49
C HIS A 29 -5.43 -16.58 -28.44
N ASP A 30 -6.35 -15.68 -28.83
CA ASP A 30 -7.00 -14.75 -27.92
C ASP A 30 -8.41 -15.23 -27.56
N SER A 31 -8.59 -15.64 -26.31
CA SER A 31 -9.89 -16.12 -25.82
C SER A 31 -10.92 -15.00 -25.67
N HIS A 32 -10.49 -13.74 -25.51
CA HIS A 32 -11.36 -12.60 -25.20
C HIS A 32 -10.84 -11.29 -25.82
N PRO A 33 -10.97 -11.09 -27.14
CA PRO A 33 -10.58 -9.85 -27.78
C PRO A 33 -11.45 -8.68 -27.28
N THR A 34 -10.81 -7.58 -26.90
CA THR A 34 -11.50 -6.32 -26.58
C THR A 34 -11.87 -5.62 -27.87
N ILE A 35 -13.15 -5.63 -28.24
CA ILE A 35 -13.64 -4.97 -29.46
C ILE A 35 -14.16 -3.58 -29.08
N LEU A 36 -13.56 -2.55 -29.65
CA LEU A 36 -14.05 -1.18 -29.50
C LEU A 36 -15.12 -0.88 -30.55
N ASN A 37 -16.01 0.07 -30.25
CA ASN A 37 -17.03 0.58 -31.17
C ASN A 37 -18.03 -0.47 -31.71
N GLU A 38 -18.22 -1.59 -31.00
CA GLU A 38 -19.09 -2.70 -31.42
C GLU A 38 -20.57 -2.28 -31.59
N THR A 39 -21.04 -1.31 -30.81
CA THR A 39 -22.45 -0.87 -30.78
C THR A 39 -22.71 0.42 -31.57
N THR A 40 -21.68 1.01 -32.18
CA THR A 40 -21.78 2.28 -32.87
C THR A 40 -22.11 2.05 -34.36
N LYS A 41 -23.27 2.52 -34.83
CA LYS A 41 -23.60 2.58 -36.27
C LYS A 41 -22.83 3.73 -36.93
N ASN A 42 -21.51 3.66 -36.92
CA ASN A 42 -20.68 4.61 -37.64
C ASN A 42 -20.57 4.20 -39.11
N ASP A 43 -20.60 5.20 -39.99
CA ASP A 43 -20.22 4.99 -41.38
C ASP A 43 -18.70 4.79 -41.45
N TRP A 44 -18.26 3.54 -41.47
CA TRP A 44 -16.85 3.18 -41.58
C TRP A 44 -16.28 3.45 -42.99
N LEU A 45 -17.07 3.93 -43.94
CA LEU A 45 -16.57 4.50 -45.19
C LEU A 45 -15.96 5.90 -44.96
N ASN A 46 -16.32 6.57 -43.86
CA ASN A 46 -15.72 7.85 -43.50
C ASN A 46 -14.33 7.64 -42.88
N SER A 47 -13.31 8.15 -43.57
CA SER A 47 -11.90 8.09 -43.15
C SER A 47 -11.63 8.72 -41.77
N GLU A 48 -12.33 9.79 -41.38
CA GLU A 48 -12.11 10.44 -40.09
C GLU A 48 -12.62 9.58 -38.93
N HIS A 49 -13.79 8.96 -39.08
CA HIS A 49 -14.35 8.07 -38.06
C HIS A 49 -13.49 6.82 -37.88
N ARG A 50 -12.96 6.26 -38.98
CA ARG A 50 -11.98 5.16 -38.90
C ARG A 50 -10.70 5.59 -38.21
N ASN A 51 -10.11 6.72 -38.60
CA ASN A 51 -8.89 7.24 -37.97
C ASN A 51 -9.07 7.47 -36.46
N GLN A 52 -10.24 7.97 -36.04
CA GLN A 52 -10.57 8.09 -34.62
C GLN A 52 -10.65 6.73 -33.92
N ALA A 53 -11.24 5.72 -34.54
CA ALA A 53 -11.32 4.37 -33.98
C ALA A 53 -9.93 3.73 -33.78
N TYR A 54 -9.01 3.95 -34.73
CA TYR A 54 -7.60 3.55 -34.61
C TYR A 54 -6.88 4.29 -33.48
N LEU A 55 -7.09 5.61 -33.36
CA LEU A 55 -6.56 6.38 -32.24
C LEU A 55 -7.07 5.86 -30.89
N ASP A 56 -8.37 5.57 -30.77
CA ASP A 56 -8.97 5.07 -29.54
C ASP A 56 -8.43 3.68 -29.17
N ALA A 57 -8.22 2.80 -30.16
CA ALA A 57 -7.58 1.51 -29.94
C ALA A 57 -6.13 1.65 -29.48
N GLY A 58 -5.33 2.50 -30.13
CA GLY A 58 -3.95 2.75 -29.72
C GLY A 58 -3.86 3.34 -28.31
N LYS A 59 -4.71 4.31 -27.97
CA LYS A 59 -4.82 4.84 -26.60
C LYS A 59 -5.21 3.77 -25.60
N LYS A 60 -6.17 2.90 -25.95
CA LYS A 60 -6.56 1.78 -25.10
C LYS A 60 -5.41 0.79 -24.87
N VAL A 61 -4.58 0.52 -25.88
CA VAL A 61 -3.37 -0.30 -25.72
C VAL A 61 -2.40 0.35 -24.73
N VAL A 62 -2.16 1.66 -24.87
CA VAL A 62 -1.30 2.43 -23.95
C VAL A 62 -1.83 2.41 -22.51
N ASP A 63 -3.14 2.56 -22.33
CA ASP A 63 -3.79 2.54 -21.03
C ASP A 63 -3.65 1.18 -20.33
N LEU A 64 -3.62 0.09 -21.12
CA LEU A 64 -3.51 -1.29 -20.63
C LEU A 64 -2.05 -1.75 -20.47
N CYS A 65 -1.08 -1.10 -21.10
CA CYS A 65 0.34 -1.46 -20.99
C CYS A 65 1.05 -0.73 -19.83
N GLU A 66 2.07 -1.37 -19.26
CA GLU A 66 3.04 -0.67 -18.39
C GLU A 66 4.31 -0.31 -19.16
N ILE A 67 4.67 -1.19 -20.10
CA ILE A 67 5.78 -1.06 -21.02
C ILE A 67 5.19 -1.13 -22.42
N LEU A 68 5.43 -0.10 -23.23
CA LEU A 68 5.10 -0.05 -24.64
C LEU A 68 6.37 -0.33 -25.44
N ILE A 69 6.35 -1.36 -26.28
CA ILE A 69 7.39 -1.59 -27.27
C ILE A 69 6.86 -1.08 -28.61
N VAL A 70 7.57 -0.15 -29.22
CA VAL A 70 7.16 0.48 -30.48
C VAL A 70 8.22 0.28 -31.55
N VAL A 71 7.78 -0.24 -32.69
CA VAL A 71 8.56 -0.28 -33.93
C VAL A 71 8.08 0.89 -34.80
N TRP A 72 8.91 1.92 -34.97
CA TRP A 72 8.48 3.18 -35.57
C TRP A 72 9.63 3.94 -36.23
N ASP A 73 9.37 4.60 -37.34
CA ASP A 73 10.35 5.36 -38.13
C ASP A 73 10.75 6.72 -37.51
N GLY A 74 10.13 7.11 -36.39
CA GLY A 74 10.41 8.39 -35.72
C GLY A 74 9.68 9.59 -36.34
N LEU A 75 8.87 9.40 -37.39
CA LEU A 75 8.22 10.51 -38.07
C LEU A 75 6.82 10.82 -37.50
N PRO A 76 6.37 12.10 -37.51
CA PRO A 76 5.02 12.45 -37.12
C PRO A 76 3.96 11.60 -37.81
N ALA A 77 2.82 11.40 -37.16
CA ALA A 77 1.73 10.62 -37.74
C ALA A 77 1.26 11.28 -39.06
N ARG A 78 1.14 10.48 -40.13
CA ARG A 78 0.65 10.94 -41.46
C ARG A 78 -0.86 11.17 -41.48
N GLY A 79 -1.55 10.78 -40.41
CA GLY A 79 -2.98 10.94 -40.17
C GLY A 79 -3.30 10.57 -38.72
N LYS A 80 -4.46 11.02 -38.23
CA LYS A 80 -4.89 10.79 -36.85
C LYS A 80 -4.95 9.29 -36.52
N GLY A 81 -4.40 8.88 -35.39
CA GLY A 81 -4.33 7.48 -34.96
C GLY A 81 -3.12 6.72 -35.49
N GLY A 82 -2.16 7.39 -36.12
CA GLY A 82 -0.88 6.79 -36.49
C GLY A 82 0.05 6.56 -35.29
N THR A 83 1.13 5.82 -35.50
CA THR A 83 2.08 5.43 -34.43
C THR A 83 2.65 6.61 -33.66
N GLY A 84 2.93 7.73 -34.33
CA GLY A 84 3.40 8.97 -33.68
C GLY A 84 2.44 9.49 -32.61
N ASP A 85 1.13 9.52 -32.89
CA ASP A 85 0.10 9.97 -31.94
C ASP A 85 0.03 9.05 -30.71
N ILE A 86 0.24 7.74 -30.91
CA ILE A 86 0.20 6.76 -29.83
C ILE A 86 1.46 6.86 -28.96
N VAL A 87 2.62 7.08 -29.55
CA VAL A 87 3.88 7.32 -28.83
C VAL A 87 3.78 8.61 -28.01
N GLU A 88 3.26 9.69 -28.59
CA GLU A 88 3.04 10.95 -27.86
C GLU A 88 2.09 10.74 -26.68
N TYR A 89 0.97 10.04 -26.90
CA TYR A 89 0.04 9.70 -25.83
C TYR A 89 0.71 8.85 -24.74
N ALA A 90 1.53 7.86 -25.10
CA ALA A 90 2.25 7.02 -24.15
C ALA A 90 3.22 7.81 -23.26
N LEU A 91 3.95 8.76 -23.84
CA LEU A 91 4.85 9.63 -23.09
C LEU A 91 4.09 10.58 -22.16
N ASN A 92 2.97 11.14 -22.61
CA ASN A 92 2.08 11.96 -21.78
C ASN A 92 1.47 11.17 -20.60
N GLN A 93 1.19 9.88 -20.81
CA GLN A 93 0.74 8.95 -19.75
C GLN A 93 1.91 8.38 -18.92
N GLN A 94 3.14 8.88 -19.11
CA GLN A 94 4.36 8.45 -18.41
C GLN A 94 4.62 6.94 -18.51
N ARG A 95 4.30 6.33 -19.66
CA ARG A 95 4.56 4.91 -19.91
C ARG A 95 6.01 4.69 -20.33
N MET A 96 6.60 3.57 -19.87
CA MET A 96 7.91 3.16 -20.35
C MET A 96 7.81 2.79 -21.82
N THR A 97 8.41 3.60 -22.70
CA THR A 97 8.29 3.42 -24.14
C THR A 97 9.63 3.03 -24.75
N ILE A 98 9.76 1.76 -25.14
CA ILE A 98 10.95 1.19 -25.77
C ILE A 98 10.80 1.30 -27.28
N TRP A 99 11.71 2.03 -27.91
CA TRP A 99 11.73 2.27 -29.33
C TRP A 99 12.73 1.37 -30.06
N LEU A 100 12.23 0.75 -31.12
CA LEU A 100 12.98 -0.02 -32.11
C LEU A 100 12.90 0.73 -33.45
N ASP A 101 14.05 1.16 -33.97
CA ASP A 101 14.12 1.83 -35.27
C ASP A 101 14.12 0.78 -36.40
N PRO A 102 13.04 0.68 -37.19
CA PRO A 102 12.97 -0.28 -38.30
C PRO A 102 13.98 0.05 -39.40
N ASN A 103 14.44 1.30 -39.51
CA ASN A 103 15.45 1.70 -40.49
C ASN A 103 16.87 1.30 -40.06
N ASN A 104 17.08 1.02 -38.77
CA ASN A 104 18.36 0.57 -38.22
C ASN A 104 18.20 -0.65 -37.30
N PRO A 105 17.85 -1.85 -37.82
CA PRO A 105 17.54 -3.02 -37.00
C PRO A 105 18.69 -3.53 -36.11
N GLN A 106 19.94 -3.18 -36.43
CA GLN A 106 21.13 -3.54 -35.65
C GLN A 106 21.35 -2.62 -34.43
N GLN A 107 20.63 -1.49 -34.37
CA GLN A 107 20.72 -0.56 -33.26
C GLN A 107 20.09 -1.18 -32.01
N GLN A 108 20.73 -0.99 -30.85
CA GLN A 108 20.13 -1.41 -29.58
C GLN A 108 18.84 -0.62 -29.30
N PRO A 109 17.83 -1.27 -28.70
CA PRO A 109 16.59 -0.59 -28.32
C PRO A 109 16.86 0.60 -27.40
N LYS A 110 16.12 1.68 -27.60
CA LYS A 110 16.26 2.93 -26.82
C LYS A 110 15.00 3.21 -26.03
N LEU A 111 15.14 3.90 -24.91
CA LEU A 111 14.01 4.42 -24.15
C LEU A 111 13.64 5.81 -24.70
N LEU A 112 12.37 6.04 -25.02
CA LEU A 112 11.86 7.38 -25.32
C LEU A 112 11.48 8.10 -24.03
N VAL A 113 11.89 9.36 -23.89
CA VAL A 113 11.54 10.25 -22.78
C VAL A 113 11.04 11.60 -23.31
N PRO A 114 10.10 12.27 -22.61
CA PRO A 114 9.65 13.61 -23.01
C PRO A 114 10.81 14.59 -23.00
N ASP A 115 10.95 15.39 -24.06
CA ASP A 115 11.92 16.48 -24.10
C ASP A 115 11.27 17.78 -23.65
N MET A 116 11.50 18.14 -22.38
CA MET A 116 10.94 19.35 -21.78
C MET A 116 11.72 20.63 -22.14
N GLU A 117 12.85 20.55 -22.86
CA GLU A 117 13.79 21.67 -22.99
C GLU A 117 14.26 22.05 -24.41
N SER A 118 14.28 21.21 -25.46
CA SER A 118 14.84 21.68 -26.76
C SER A 118 14.67 20.79 -28.00
N ASN A 119 14.29 21.42 -29.13
CA ASN A 119 14.88 21.35 -30.48
C ASN A 119 15.57 20.06 -30.98
N ASN A 120 14.95 18.90 -30.77
CA ASN A 120 15.39 17.60 -31.29
C ASN A 120 14.76 17.28 -32.66
N PRO A 121 15.34 16.35 -33.46
CA PRO A 121 14.79 15.91 -34.74
C PRO A 121 13.46 15.13 -34.61
N LEU A 122 13.12 14.71 -33.39
CA LEU A 122 11.80 14.21 -33.01
C LEU A 122 11.09 15.35 -32.27
N PRO A 123 9.92 15.85 -32.72
CA PRO A 123 9.23 16.92 -32.03
C PRO A 123 8.88 16.48 -30.60
N GLY A 124 9.54 17.09 -29.60
CA GLY A 124 9.24 16.93 -28.17
C GLY A 124 9.75 15.66 -27.48
N MET A 125 10.71 14.90 -28.05
CA MET A 125 11.18 13.63 -27.47
C MET A 125 12.71 13.49 -27.46
N LYS A 126 13.26 12.85 -26.42
CA LYS A 126 14.68 12.48 -26.24
C LYS A 126 14.81 10.95 -26.15
N THR A 127 15.99 10.44 -26.49
CA THR A 127 16.32 9.01 -26.30
C THR A 127 17.30 8.81 -25.15
N SER A 128 17.06 7.80 -24.34
CA SER A 128 17.94 7.34 -23.25
C SER A 128 18.28 5.86 -23.41
N THR A 129 19.33 5.39 -22.73
CA THR A 129 19.59 3.96 -22.56
C THR A 129 18.52 3.30 -21.70
N LEU A 130 18.28 2.02 -21.94
CA LEU A 130 17.42 1.21 -21.09
C LEU A 130 18.01 1.09 -19.67
N PRO A 131 17.19 1.07 -18.61
CA PRO A 131 17.67 0.85 -17.26
C PRO A 131 18.23 -0.57 -17.09
N GLU A 132 19.34 -0.73 -16.39
CA GLU A 132 19.90 -2.07 -16.09
C GLU A 132 19.05 -2.83 -15.06
N GLN A 133 18.37 -2.12 -14.15
CA GLN A 133 17.62 -2.73 -13.06
C GLN A 133 16.12 -2.78 -13.36
N ILE A 134 15.52 -3.97 -13.23
CA ILE A 134 14.10 -4.26 -13.50
C ILE A 134 13.14 -3.31 -12.76
N LYS A 135 13.48 -2.84 -11.55
CA LYS A 135 12.63 -1.91 -10.79
C LYS A 135 12.33 -0.60 -11.51
N TYR A 136 13.19 -0.20 -12.46
CA TYR A 136 13.00 1.00 -13.27
C TYR A 136 12.28 0.72 -14.58
N TRP A 137 12.00 -0.54 -14.90
CA TRP A 137 11.18 -0.91 -16.06
C TRP A 137 9.69 -0.76 -15.75
N SER A 138 9.29 -1.19 -14.55
CA SER A 138 7.95 -0.92 -14.01
C SER A 138 8.02 -0.83 -12.49
N LEU A 139 7.96 0.40 -11.98
CA LEU A 139 7.94 0.65 -10.54
C LEU A 139 6.69 0.04 -9.89
N GLY A 140 5.55 0.04 -10.61
CA GLY A 140 4.31 -0.55 -10.13
C GLY A 140 4.38 -2.05 -10.00
N TYR A 141 4.91 -2.74 -11.01
CA TYR A 141 5.13 -4.19 -10.93
C TYR A 141 6.15 -4.56 -9.85
N HIS A 142 7.22 -3.78 -9.70
CA HIS A 142 8.19 -3.99 -8.62
C HIS A 142 7.53 -3.87 -7.23
N ARG A 143 6.71 -2.84 -7.01
CA ARG A 143 5.98 -2.64 -5.76
C ARG A 143 4.94 -3.75 -5.53
N TYR A 144 4.23 -4.17 -6.57
CA TYR A 144 3.32 -5.32 -6.51
C TYR A 144 4.06 -6.61 -6.12
N ARG A 145 5.20 -6.89 -6.74
CA ARG A 145 6.03 -8.03 -6.36
C ARG A 145 6.54 -7.95 -4.93
N ALA A 146 6.94 -6.76 -4.48
CA ALA A 146 7.36 -6.55 -3.09
C ALA A 146 6.21 -6.80 -2.10
N PHE A 147 4.99 -6.38 -2.43
CA PHE A 147 3.79 -6.67 -1.67
C PHE A 147 3.49 -8.18 -1.63
N VAL A 148 3.51 -8.85 -2.79
CA VAL A 148 3.23 -10.28 -2.89
C VAL A 148 4.27 -11.14 -2.16
N ALA A 149 5.54 -10.74 -2.22
CA ALA A 149 6.67 -11.48 -1.66
C ALA A 149 7.03 -11.07 -0.22
N ASP A 150 6.28 -10.17 0.41
CA ASP A 150 6.59 -9.69 1.76
C ASP A 150 6.49 -10.84 2.79
N PRO A 151 7.58 -11.16 3.52
CA PRO A 151 7.60 -12.29 4.46
C PRO A 151 6.93 -11.98 5.81
N VAL A 152 6.33 -10.79 5.99
CA VAL A 152 5.72 -10.38 7.27
C VAL A 152 4.62 -11.34 7.76
N VAL A 153 3.93 -11.99 6.83
CA VAL A 153 2.92 -13.02 7.11
C VAL A 153 3.25 -14.24 6.26
N ASP A 154 3.20 -15.44 6.86
CA ASP A 154 3.47 -16.68 6.14
C ASP A 154 2.35 -17.02 5.14
N LYS A 155 2.74 -17.66 4.04
CA LYS A 155 1.82 -18.01 2.95
C LYS A 155 0.65 -18.89 3.42
N LEU A 156 0.87 -19.81 4.35
CA LEU A 156 -0.17 -20.71 4.88
C LEU A 156 -1.22 -19.95 5.71
N THR A 157 -0.82 -18.89 6.41
CA THR A 157 -1.74 -18.01 7.14
C THR A 157 -2.56 -17.17 6.16
N ILE A 158 -1.96 -16.69 5.07
CA ILE A 158 -2.68 -15.98 4.00
C ILE A 158 -3.71 -16.91 3.34
N GLU A 159 -3.32 -18.13 2.99
CA GLU A 159 -4.21 -19.13 2.38
C GLU A 159 -5.40 -19.48 3.29
N ARG A 160 -5.15 -19.78 4.58
CA ARG A 160 -6.21 -20.06 5.55
C ARG A 160 -7.16 -18.89 5.75
N HIS A 161 -6.63 -17.67 5.83
CA HIS A 161 -7.47 -16.48 5.95
C HIS A 161 -8.28 -16.23 4.69
N CYS A 162 -7.69 -16.44 3.51
CA CYS A 162 -8.38 -16.37 2.23
C CYS A 162 -9.54 -17.37 2.15
N GLU A 163 -9.34 -18.62 2.60
CA GLU A 163 -10.41 -19.62 2.64
C GLU A 163 -11.54 -19.22 3.59
N SER A 164 -11.22 -18.69 4.77
CA SER A 164 -12.21 -18.17 5.71
C SER A 164 -13.01 -17.01 5.12
N THR A 165 -12.31 -16.01 4.56
CA THR A 165 -12.95 -14.84 3.93
C THR A 165 -13.80 -15.26 2.74
N LEU A 166 -13.33 -16.19 1.92
CA LEU A 166 -14.09 -16.72 0.79
C LEU A 166 -15.36 -17.43 1.28
N GLY A 167 -15.26 -18.28 2.29
CA GLY A 167 -16.43 -18.97 2.86
C GLY A 167 -17.47 -18.02 3.44
N GLU A 168 -17.04 -16.94 4.09
CA GLU A 168 -17.92 -15.88 4.58
C GLU A 168 -18.64 -15.16 3.42
N LEU A 169 -17.90 -14.79 2.37
CA LEU A 169 -18.46 -14.13 1.18
C LEU A 169 -19.42 -15.04 0.42
N GLU A 170 -19.08 -16.32 0.25
CA GLU A 170 -19.95 -17.31 -0.40
C GLU A 170 -21.24 -17.53 0.39
N THR A 171 -21.13 -17.72 1.72
CA THR A 171 -22.29 -17.87 2.60
C THR A 171 -23.19 -16.64 2.56
N ALA A 172 -22.60 -15.43 2.59
CA ALA A 172 -23.33 -14.18 2.48
C ALA A 172 -24.03 -14.03 1.12
N GLY A 173 -23.36 -14.45 0.04
CA GLY A 173 -23.93 -14.48 -1.30
C GLY A 173 -25.13 -15.42 -1.40
N VAL A 174 -25.00 -16.65 -0.89
CA VAL A 174 -26.08 -17.65 -0.87
C VAL A 174 -27.27 -17.16 -0.05
N ASP A 175 -27.05 -16.63 1.16
CA ASP A 175 -28.11 -16.05 2.01
C ASP A 175 -28.82 -14.87 1.33
N SER A 176 -28.15 -14.19 0.39
CA SER A 176 -28.69 -13.08 -0.38
C SER A 176 -29.30 -13.49 -1.72
N GLY A 177 -29.28 -14.77 -2.08
CA GLY A 177 -29.81 -15.28 -3.34
C GLY A 177 -28.93 -14.97 -4.56
N PHE A 178 -27.62 -14.83 -4.37
CA PHE A 178 -26.68 -14.63 -5.48
C PHE A 178 -26.51 -15.91 -6.31
N PRO A 179 -26.29 -15.80 -7.63
CA PRO A 179 -26.13 -16.95 -8.49
C PRO A 179 -24.71 -17.54 -8.35
N SER A 180 -24.50 -18.75 -8.89
CA SER A 180 -23.25 -19.52 -8.72
C SER A 180 -22.00 -18.80 -9.26
N GLN A 181 -22.14 -17.87 -10.21
CA GLN A 181 -21.02 -17.07 -10.72
C GLN A 181 -20.40 -16.15 -9.64
N TRP A 182 -21.13 -15.88 -8.54
CA TRP A 182 -20.61 -15.12 -7.40
C TRP A 182 -19.35 -15.76 -6.79
N SER A 183 -19.29 -17.09 -6.69
CA SER A 183 -18.12 -17.78 -6.11
C SER A 183 -16.83 -17.51 -6.87
N SER A 184 -16.88 -17.45 -8.21
CA SER A 184 -15.72 -17.11 -9.04
C SER A 184 -15.26 -15.68 -8.81
N TYR A 185 -16.19 -14.74 -8.69
CA TYR A 185 -15.90 -13.34 -8.38
C TYR A 185 -15.34 -13.15 -6.96
N ALA A 186 -15.98 -13.76 -5.96
CA ALA A 186 -15.56 -13.72 -4.57
C ALA A 186 -14.14 -14.30 -4.38
N ARG A 187 -13.81 -15.40 -5.07
CA ARG A 187 -12.48 -16.01 -5.03
C ARG A 187 -11.40 -15.08 -5.54
N GLY A 188 -11.65 -14.40 -6.66
CA GLY A 188 -10.68 -13.48 -7.27
C GLY A 188 -10.28 -12.35 -6.33
N ILE A 189 -11.26 -11.82 -5.58
CA ILE A 189 -11.05 -10.66 -4.71
C ILE A 189 -10.56 -11.07 -3.32
N ALA A 190 -11.04 -12.21 -2.80
CA ALA A 190 -10.69 -12.70 -1.46
C ALA A 190 -9.17 -12.84 -1.28
N THR A 191 -8.45 -13.37 -2.28
CA THR A 191 -7.00 -13.57 -2.17
C THR A 191 -6.25 -12.28 -1.86
N ILE A 192 -6.52 -11.23 -2.63
CA ILE A 192 -5.76 -9.97 -2.53
C ILE A 192 -6.26 -9.16 -1.32
N MET A 193 -7.56 -9.21 -1.03
CA MET A 193 -8.13 -8.58 0.15
C MET A 193 -7.58 -9.19 1.45
N SER A 194 -7.53 -10.52 1.55
CA SER A 194 -7.00 -11.24 2.70
C SER A 194 -5.50 -10.98 2.90
N GLN A 195 -4.73 -10.90 1.82
CA GLN A 195 -3.32 -10.53 1.90
C GLN A 195 -3.13 -9.12 2.46
N ALA A 196 -3.82 -8.13 1.89
CA ALA A 196 -3.71 -6.74 2.32
C ALA A 196 -4.16 -6.55 3.79
N ASP A 197 -5.27 -7.19 4.20
CA ASP A 197 -5.78 -7.05 5.57
C ASP A 197 -4.82 -7.67 6.62
N LEU A 198 -4.27 -8.85 6.34
CA LEU A 198 -3.30 -9.51 7.24
C LEU A 198 -2.00 -8.72 7.36
N MET A 199 -1.45 -8.22 6.25
CA MET A 199 -0.23 -7.41 6.24
C MET A 199 -0.45 -6.10 7.01
N ALA A 200 -1.59 -5.44 6.80
CA ALA A 200 -1.97 -4.25 7.54
C ALA A 200 -1.99 -4.50 9.05
N VAL A 201 -2.61 -5.60 9.50
CA VAL A 201 -2.66 -5.98 10.92
C VAL A 201 -1.27 -6.31 11.46
N ALA A 202 -0.42 -6.99 10.69
CA ALA A 202 0.92 -7.36 11.11
C ALA A 202 1.83 -6.13 11.28
N TYR A 203 1.82 -5.21 10.32
CA TYR A 203 2.59 -3.96 10.41
C TYR A 203 2.03 -3.01 11.47
N GLN A 204 0.71 -2.95 11.66
CA GLN A 204 0.11 -2.23 12.78
C GLN A 204 0.66 -2.73 14.12
N LYS A 205 0.73 -4.06 14.31
CA LYS A 205 1.27 -4.66 15.55
C LYS A 205 2.73 -4.28 15.76
N LYS A 206 3.57 -4.38 14.72
CA LYS A 206 5.00 -3.99 14.80
C LYS A 206 5.18 -2.51 15.15
N TYR A 207 4.45 -1.62 14.47
CA TYR A 207 4.49 -0.18 14.72
C TYR A 207 4.02 0.17 16.14
N LEU A 208 2.86 -0.34 16.57
CA LEU A 208 2.33 -0.09 17.92
C LEU A 208 3.21 -0.70 19.01
N PHE A 209 3.85 -1.84 18.73
CA PHE A 209 4.84 -2.42 19.64
C PHE A 209 6.03 -1.49 19.81
N ALA A 210 6.64 -1.02 18.71
CA ALA A 210 7.77 -0.09 18.77
C ALA A 210 7.42 1.21 19.47
N ALA A 211 6.28 1.82 19.13
CA ALA A 211 5.81 3.04 19.79
C ALA A 211 5.65 2.83 21.31
N LYS A 212 4.96 1.76 21.73
CA LYS A 212 4.79 1.44 23.16
C LYS A 212 6.10 1.14 23.87
N ALA A 213 7.01 0.42 23.21
CA ALA A 213 8.32 0.09 23.76
C ALA A 213 9.19 1.34 23.92
N LEU A 214 9.13 2.29 22.98
CA LEU A 214 9.83 3.56 23.08
C LEU A 214 9.38 4.35 24.31
N TYR A 215 8.07 4.53 24.52
CA TYR A 215 7.54 5.20 25.71
C TYR A 215 7.91 4.48 27.02
N ARG A 216 7.90 3.14 27.03
CA ARG A 216 8.31 2.36 28.20
C ARG A 216 9.79 2.50 28.50
N LEU A 217 10.66 2.46 27.50
CA LEU A 217 12.10 2.65 27.67
C LEU A 217 12.41 4.04 28.20
N SER A 218 11.75 5.09 27.69
CA SER A 218 11.88 6.44 28.23
C SER A 218 11.45 6.52 29.69
N ALA A 219 10.31 5.92 30.05
CA ALA A 219 9.85 5.89 31.44
C ALA A 219 10.81 5.13 32.37
N ILE A 220 11.35 4.00 31.90
CA ILE A 220 12.34 3.20 32.65
C ILE A 220 13.63 4.01 32.85
N ALA A 221 14.14 4.66 31.80
CA ALA A 221 15.35 5.48 31.88
C ALA A 221 15.21 6.58 32.94
N VAL A 222 14.11 7.35 32.90
CA VAL A 222 13.83 8.40 33.90
C VAL A 222 13.68 7.82 35.31
N THR A 223 13.01 6.67 35.44
CA THR A 223 12.83 6.02 36.75
C THR A 223 14.17 5.56 37.33
N ILE A 224 15.05 4.99 36.51
CA ILE A 224 16.40 4.58 36.91
C ILE A 224 17.22 5.81 37.35
N ALA A 225 17.18 6.89 36.57
CA ALA A 225 17.89 8.13 36.89
C ALA A 225 17.44 8.70 38.24
N VAL A 226 16.12 8.84 38.44
CA VAL A 226 15.56 9.37 39.69
C VAL A 226 15.87 8.44 40.87
N PHE A 227 15.74 7.13 40.71
CA PHE A 227 16.04 6.16 41.75
C PHE A 227 17.53 6.17 42.15
N GLN A 228 18.43 6.28 41.16
CA GLN A 228 19.87 6.37 41.38
C GLN A 228 20.25 7.63 42.16
N ILE A 229 19.65 8.79 41.79
CA ILE A 229 19.90 10.07 42.47
C ILE A 229 19.40 10.02 43.94
N LEU A 230 18.22 9.45 44.18
CA LEU A 230 17.59 9.47 45.51
C LEU A 230 18.19 8.46 46.49
N PHE A 231 18.48 7.24 46.04
CA PHE A 231 18.85 6.14 46.95
C PHE A 231 20.34 5.77 46.89
N TYR A 232 21.00 6.01 45.77
CA TYR A 232 22.39 5.57 45.55
C TYR A 232 23.25 6.65 44.85
N PRO A 233 23.33 7.87 45.42
CA PRO A 233 24.02 9.00 44.77
C PRO A 233 25.50 8.73 44.49
N GLN A 234 26.15 7.88 45.29
CA GLN A 234 27.57 7.52 45.14
C GLN A 234 27.82 6.42 44.08
N GLN A 235 26.79 5.70 43.63
CA GLN A 235 26.92 4.57 42.70
C GLN A 235 26.76 5.02 41.24
N ILE A 236 27.73 5.80 40.75
CA ILE A 236 27.72 6.42 39.41
C ILE A 236 27.55 5.39 38.27
N TRP A 237 28.03 4.15 38.45
CA TRP A 237 27.94 3.11 37.43
C TRP A 237 26.49 2.76 37.05
N MET A 238 25.50 3.03 37.91
CA MET A 238 24.08 2.79 37.62
C MET A 238 23.55 3.64 36.45
N ILE A 239 24.19 4.78 36.14
CA ILE A 239 23.90 5.59 34.96
C ILE A 239 24.07 4.78 33.66
N SER A 240 24.92 3.74 33.67
CA SER A 240 25.08 2.85 32.51
C SER A 240 23.77 2.17 32.09
N PHE A 241 22.85 1.89 33.02
CA PHE A 241 21.54 1.32 32.70
C PHE A 241 20.61 2.33 32.02
N GLU A 242 20.66 3.60 32.44
CA GLU A 242 19.93 4.68 31.78
C GLU A 242 20.45 4.88 30.35
N ILE A 243 21.78 4.97 30.19
CA ILE A 243 22.43 5.08 28.88
C ILE A 243 22.04 3.88 27.99
N ALA A 244 22.07 2.66 28.53
CA ALA A 244 21.65 1.47 27.79
C ALA A 244 20.18 1.55 27.35
N ALA A 245 19.28 2.03 28.21
CA ALA A 245 17.87 2.23 27.87
C ALA A 245 17.69 3.29 26.77
N MET A 246 18.45 4.39 26.82
CA MET A 246 18.44 5.44 25.79
C MET A 246 19.00 4.93 24.44
N LEU A 247 20.09 4.16 24.46
CA LEU A 247 20.66 3.54 23.26
C LEU A 247 19.69 2.53 22.65
N ALA A 248 19.01 1.72 23.47
CA ALA A 248 17.97 0.81 23.01
C ALA A 248 16.78 1.56 22.40
N ALA A 249 16.35 2.66 23.01
CA ALA A 249 15.29 3.53 22.48
C ALA A 249 15.68 4.14 21.12
N ALA A 250 16.89 4.69 21.00
CA ALA A 250 17.42 5.24 19.76
C ALA A 250 17.55 4.16 18.67
N GLY A 251 18.09 2.99 19.01
CA GLY A 251 18.20 1.84 18.10
C GLY A 251 16.85 1.36 17.60
N LEU A 252 15.85 1.24 18.49
CA LEU A 252 14.49 0.87 18.14
C LEU A 252 13.83 1.91 17.23
N PHE A 253 14.02 3.20 17.51
CA PHE A 253 13.49 4.29 16.68
C PHE A 253 14.09 4.26 15.26
N LEU A 254 15.42 4.13 15.16
CA LEU A 254 16.12 4.02 13.88
C LEU A 254 15.70 2.76 13.10
N TYR A 255 15.55 1.63 13.78
CA TYR A 255 15.08 0.38 13.17
C TYR A 255 13.64 0.51 12.66
N SER A 256 12.73 1.04 13.49
CA SER A 256 11.33 1.28 13.11
C SER A 256 11.22 2.24 11.92
N ARG A 257 12.09 3.25 11.83
CA ARG A 257 12.13 4.21 10.72
C ARG A 257 12.70 3.58 9.46
N ARG A 258 13.80 2.82 9.56
CA ARG A 258 14.42 2.11 8.44
C ARG A 258 13.46 1.11 7.80
N GLU A 259 12.72 0.37 8.61
CA GLU A 259 11.77 -0.62 8.13
C GLU A 259 10.41 -0.03 7.67
N ALA A 260 10.19 1.26 7.93
CA ALA A 260 9.01 2.02 7.53
C ALA A 260 7.69 1.33 7.90
N TRP A 261 7.60 0.68 9.08
CA TRP A 261 6.41 -0.09 9.48
C TRP A 261 5.12 0.73 9.48
N HIS A 262 5.21 2.04 9.76
CA HIS A 262 4.05 2.92 9.73
C HIS A 262 3.51 3.11 8.30
N GLU A 263 4.39 3.39 7.34
CA GLU A 263 4.02 3.58 5.93
C GLU A 263 3.46 2.28 5.34
N LYS A 264 4.11 1.14 5.62
CA LYS A 264 3.62 -0.17 5.20
C LYS A 264 2.22 -0.47 5.76
N TRP A 265 2.01 -0.24 7.06
CA TRP A 265 0.69 -0.37 7.67
C TRP A 265 -0.37 0.50 6.98
N LEU A 266 -0.09 1.79 6.77
CA LEU A 266 -1.05 2.69 6.12
C LEU A 266 -1.34 2.28 4.68
N ASN A 267 -0.33 1.87 3.91
CA ASN A 267 -0.49 1.43 2.53
C ASN A 267 -1.32 0.14 2.42
N ASP A 268 -1.00 -0.88 3.21
CA ASP A 268 -1.74 -2.14 3.21
C ASP A 268 -3.19 -1.94 3.68
N ARG A 269 -3.38 -1.06 4.67
CA ARG A 269 -4.71 -0.69 5.15
C ARG A 269 -5.52 0.05 4.09
N TYR A 270 -4.89 0.98 3.39
CA TYR A 270 -5.51 1.72 2.29
C TYR A 270 -5.92 0.77 1.16
N ILE A 271 -5.06 -0.18 0.79
CA ILE A 271 -5.38 -1.22 -0.20
C ILE A 271 -6.60 -2.03 0.25
N ALA A 272 -6.58 -2.57 1.47
CA ALA A 272 -7.69 -3.36 2.01
C ALA A 272 -9.03 -2.60 2.02
N GLU A 273 -9.04 -1.34 2.47
CA GLU A 273 -10.25 -0.50 2.48
C GLU A 273 -10.72 -0.09 1.09
N SER A 274 -9.78 0.13 0.17
CA SER A 274 -10.11 0.46 -1.22
C SER A 274 -10.79 -0.71 -1.91
N LEU A 275 -10.25 -1.93 -1.76
CA LEU A 275 -10.87 -3.16 -2.29
C LEU A 275 -12.28 -3.36 -1.76
N ARG A 276 -12.46 -3.17 -0.45
CA ARG A 276 -13.77 -3.24 0.21
C ARG A 276 -14.74 -2.21 -0.39
N SER A 277 -14.28 -0.98 -0.61
CA SER A 277 -15.10 0.08 -1.19
C SER A 277 -15.46 -0.18 -2.65
N THR A 278 -14.54 -0.75 -3.44
CA THR A 278 -14.79 -1.15 -4.83
C THR A 278 -15.88 -2.22 -4.92
N ILE A 279 -15.83 -3.27 -4.09
CA ILE A 279 -16.88 -4.31 -4.04
C ILE A 279 -18.24 -3.69 -3.70
N TYR A 280 -18.28 -2.79 -2.71
CA TYR A 280 -19.50 -2.08 -2.34
C TYR A 280 -20.04 -1.28 -3.53
N HIS A 281 -19.17 -0.54 -4.22
CA HIS A 281 -19.56 0.29 -5.35
C HIS A 281 -20.08 -0.55 -6.52
N ASP A 282 -19.39 -1.63 -6.86
CA ASP A 282 -19.79 -2.54 -7.92
C ASP A 282 -21.16 -3.14 -7.62
N LEU A 283 -21.38 -3.61 -6.38
CA LEU A 283 -22.68 -4.14 -5.94
C LEU A 283 -23.76 -3.05 -5.97
N ALA A 284 -23.53 -1.88 -5.37
CA ALA A 284 -24.54 -0.86 -5.18
C ALA A 284 -24.95 -0.14 -6.49
N ILE A 285 -23.98 0.23 -7.32
CA ILE A 285 -24.17 1.14 -8.45
C ILE A 285 -24.00 0.40 -9.80
N GLY A 286 -23.45 -0.81 -9.79
CA GLY A 286 -23.01 -1.52 -11.00
C GLY A 286 -21.60 -1.12 -11.41
N LYS A 287 -21.08 -1.70 -12.51
CA LYS A 287 -19.76 -1.38 -13.07
C LYS A 287 -19.61 0.12 -13.20
N SER A 288 -18.91 0.71 -12.26
CA SER A 288 -18.60 2.11 -12.31
C SER A 288 -17.19 2.27 -12.83
N LYS A 289 -16.97 3.25 -13.70
CA LYS A 289 -15.63 3.71 -14.04
C LYS A 289 -14.87 4.22 -12.79
N ILE A 290 -15.51 4.31 -11.62
CA ILE A 290 -14.95 4.75 -10.33
C ILE A 290 -14.12 3.64 -9.69
N ALA A 291 -13.02 3.31 -10.35
CA ALA A 291 -11.77 2.84 -9.73
C ALA A 291 -10.55 3.41 -10.49
N THR A 292 -10.77 4.44 -11.32
CA THR A 292 -9.73 5.03 -12.19
C THR A 292 -9.11 6.29 -11.61
N GLU A 293 -9.83 7.02 -10.76
CA GLU A 293 -9.26 8.14 -10.03
C GLU A 293 -9.26 7.84 -8.54
N PRO A 294 -8.11 7.98 -7.86
CA PRO A 294 -8.08 7.91 -6.42
C PRO A 294 -9.04 8.96 -5.90
N SER A 295 -9.96 8.56 -5.03
CA SER A 295 -10.58 9.57 -4.21
C SER A 295 -9.45 10.19 -3.39
N ASN A 296 -9.17 11.48 -3.63
CA ASN A 296 -8.46 12.33 -2.68
C ASN A 296 -9.36 12.53 -1.43
N ALA A 297 -9.89 11.44 -0.89
CA ALA A 297 -10.78 11.43 0.27
C ALA A 297 -10.07 12.02 1.50
N LEU A 298 -8.74 11.98 1.52
CA LEU A 298 -7.89 12.63 2.50
C LEU A 298 -6.98 13.64 1.78
N PRO A 299 -7.28 14.95 1.82
CA PRO A 299 -6.45 15.99 1.19
C PRO A 299 -4.99 16.01 1.67
N PHE A 300 -4.73 15.45 2.85
CA PHE A 300 -3.43 15.41 3.51
C PHE A 300 -2.70 14.07 3.33
N TYR A 301 -3.34 13.06 2.72
CA TYR A 301 -2.75 11.75 2.50
C TYR A 301 -3.10 11.26 1.10
N ILE A 302 -2.15 11.41 0.18
CA ILE A 302 -2.28 11.06 -1.24
C ILE A 302 -2.39 9.53 -1.45
N GLY A 303 -2.17 8.74 -0.40
CA GLY A 303 -2.08 7.29 -0.50
C GLY A 303 -0.76 6.84 -1.11
N PRO A 304 -0.53 5.52 -1.23
CA PRO A 304 0.52 5.03 -2.11
C PRO A 304 0.28 5.60 -3.52
N ASP A 305 1.34 6.04 -4.21
CA ASP A 305 1.25 6.48 -5.61
C ASP A 305 0.41 5.47 -6.40
N HIS A 306 -0.28 5.88 -7.46
CA HIS A 306 -1.32 5.12 -8.20
C HIS A 306 -0.91 3.74 -8.77
N TRP A 307 0.28 3.25 -8.44
CA TRP A 307 0.87 1.97 -8.74
C TRP A 307 -0.04 0.79 -8.39
N PHE A 308 -0.65 0.77 -7.19
CA PHE A 308 -1.46 -0.39 -6.79
C PHE A 308 -2.66 -0.49 -7.71
N PHE A 309 -3.45 0.56 -7.88
CA PHE A 309 -4.60 0.51 -8.78
C PHE A 309 -4.20 0.31 -10.25
N SER A 310 -3.07 0.85 -10.70
CA SER A 310 -2.58 0.62 -12.07
C SER A 310 -2.22 -0.84 -12.32
N ALA A 311 -1.51 -1.48 -11.39
CA ALA A 311 -1.13 -2.90 -11.48
C ALA A 311 -2.33 -3.83 -11.19
N PHE A 312 -3.12 -3.48 -10.19
CA PHE A 312 -4.26 -4.24 -9.70
C PHE A 312 -5.46 -4.17 -10.66
N ARG A 313 -5.67 -3.04 -11.34
CA ARG A 313 -6.68 -2.92 -12.40
C ARG A 313 -6.54 -4.03 -13.43
N LYS A 314 -5.30 -4.35 -13.84
CA LYS A 314 -5.05 -5.42 -14.81
C LYS A 314 -5.44 -6.79 -14.28
N ILE A 315 -5.27 -7.02 -12.98
CA ILE A 315 -5.69 -8.25 -12.31
C ILE A 315 -7.23 -8.28 -12.19
N LEU A 316 -7.85 -7.14 -11.86
CA LEU A 316 -9.30 -7.02 -11.84
C LEU A 316 -9.94 -7.25 -13.21
N GLU A 317 -9.33 -6.72 -14.27
CA GLU A 317 -9.76 -6.89 -15.65
C GLU A 317 -9.60 -8.36 -16.14
N GLN A 318 -8.85 -9.20 -15.42
CA GLN A 318 -8.80 -10.66 -15.65
C GLN A 318 -9.95 -11.41 -14.97
N PHE A 319 -10.65 -10.79 -14.00
CA PHE A 319 -11.85 -11.40 -13.43
C PHE A 319 -13.01 -11.30 -14.43
N PRO A 320 -13.90 -12.30 -14.48
CA PRO A 320 -14.94 -12.40 -15.49
C PRO A 320 -15.71 -11.09 -15.63
N GLU A 321 -15.82 -10.62 -16.87
CA GLU A 321 -16.09 -9.22 -17.17
C GLU A 321 -17.30 -8.67 -16.43
N SER A 322 -18.36 -9.42 -16.16
CA SER A 322 -19.53 -8.87 -15.49
C SER A 322 -19.87 -9.62 -14.22
N MET A 323 -19.88 -8.89 -13.10
CA MET A 323 -20.70 -9.26 -11.95
C MET A 323 -22.11 -9.63 -12.47
N PRO A 324 -22.65 -10.80 -12.11
CA PRO A 324 -23.95 -11.23 -12.62
C PRO A 324 -25.00 -10.15 -12.33
N LYS A 325 -26.02 -10.02 -13.19
CA LYS A 325 -27.13 -9.10 -12.91
C LYS A 325 -27.85 -9.59 -11.65
N LEU A 326 -27.54 -8.96 -10.53
CA LEU A 326 -28.15 -9.27 -9.25
C LEU A 326 -29.44 -8.47 -9.08
N ASP A 327 -30.47 -9.13 -8.55
CA ASP A 327 -31.70 -8.45 -8.15
C ASP A 327 -31.40 -7.34 -7.13
N PHE A 328 -32.18 -6.26 -7.18
CA PHE A 328 -32.00 -5.14 -6.26
C PHE A 328 -32.18 -5.56 -4.79
N ASN A 329 -33.16 -6.41 -4.49
CA ASN A 329 -33.39 -6.85 -3.11
C ASN A 329 -32.27 -7.78 -2.62
N ALA A 330 -31.79 -8.67 -3.49
CA ALA A 330 -30.62 -9.51 -3.22
C ALA A 330 -29.39 -8.65 -2.85
N ARG A 331 -29.06 -7.64 -3.67
CA ARG A 331 -27.94 -6.73 -3.41
C ARG A 331 -28.12 -5.93 -2.13
N LYS A 332 -29.32 -5.37 -1.92
CA LYS A 332 -29.66 -4.61 -0.72
C LYS A 332 -29.50 -5.45 0.54
N HIS A 333 -29.99 -6.69 0.51
CA HIS A 333 -29.89 -7.62 1.64
C HIS A 333 -28.42 -7.93 1.95
N PHE A 334 -27.61 -8.25 0.93
CA PHE A 334 -26.17 -8.47 1.08
C PHE A 334 -25.47 -7.27 1.71
N LEU A 335 -25.66 -6.07 1.13
CA LEU A 335 -24.99 -4.84 1.57
C LEU A 335 -25.39 -4.44 2.99
N ILE A 336 -26.66 -4.55 3.36
CA ILE A 336 -27.11 -4.14 4.69
C ILE A 336 -26.72 -5.19 5.74
N LYS A 337 -27.06 -6.46 5.51
CA LYS A 337 -26.92 -7.53 6.52
C LYS A 337 -25.48 -7.99 6.65
N HIS A 338 -24.81 -8.30 5.54
CA HIS A 338 -23.51 -8.96 5.54
C HIS A 338 -22.36 -7.98 5.42
N TRP A 339 -22.54 -6.84 4.74
CA TRP A 339 -21.49 -5.84 4.60
C TRP A 339 -21.49 -4.82 5.75
N ILE A 340 -22.50 -3.95 5.79
CA ILE A 340 -22.56 -2.79 6.70
C ILE A 340 -22.73 -3.26 8.15
N LYS A 341 -23.70 -4.14 8.42
CA LYS A 341 -23.98 -4.58 9.80
C LYS A 341 -22.85 -5.43 10.39
N SER A 342 -22.21 -6.29 9.59
CA SER A 342 -21.02 -7.04 10.03
C SER A 342 -19.89 -6.09 10.43
N GLN A 343 -19.60 -5.10 9.59
CA GLN A 343 -18.58 -4.09 9.88
C GLN A 343 -18.92 -3.26 11.10
N ALA A 344 -20.17 -2.80 11.25
CA ALA A 344 -20.63 -2.07 12.42
C ALA A 344 -20.47 -2.87 13.71
N ASN A 345 -20.85 -4.16 13.70
CA ASN A 345 -20.70 -5.06 14.84
C ASN A 345 -19.22 -5.25 15.23
N TRP A 346 -18.34 -5.40 14.23
CA TRP A 346 -16.90 -5.52 14.48
C TRP A 346 -16.33 -4.25 15.14
N HIS A 347 -16.68 -3.07 14.62
CA HIS A 347 -16.23 -1.80 15.18
C HIS A 347 -16.78 -1.56 16.60
N ALA A 348 -18.04 -1.89 16.85
CA ALA A 348 -18.64 -1.81 18.19
C ALA A 348 -17.91 -2.73 19.19
N GLY A 349 -17.62 -3.97 18.78
CA GLY A 349 -16.83 -4.90 19.59
C GLY A 349 -15.40 -4.40 19.86
N ASN A 350 -14.75 -3.82 18.86
CA ASN A 350 -13.41 -3.23 19.02
C ASN A 350 -13.42 -2.00 19.95
N ALA A 351 -14.45 -1.14 19.85
CA ALA A 351 -14.62 0.01 20.72
C ALA A 351 -14.77 -0.41 22.19
N ALA A 352 -15.65 -1.39 22.48
CA ALA A 352 -15.84 -1.92 23.83
C ALA A 352 -14.56 -2.55 24.42
N ARG A 353 -13.74 -3.21 23.59
CA ARG A 353 -12.42 -3.73 24.01
C ARG A 353 -11.45 -2.60 24.34
N LYS A 354 -11.39 -1.57 23.50
CA LYS A 354 -10.49 -0.42 23.72
C LYS A 354 -10.89 0.38 24.97
N GLU A 355 -12.17 0.58 25.21
CA GLU A 355 -12.69 1.25 26.40
C GLU A 355 -12.21 0.55 27.70
N LYS A 356 -12.31 -0.78 27.75
CA LYS A 356 -11.79 -1.57 28.89
C LYS A 356 -10.28 -1.40 29.09
N ILE A 357 -9.52 -1.26 28.01
CA ILE A 357 -8.07 -1.05 28.06
C ILE A 357 -7.75 0.36 28.57
N VAL A 358 -8.44 1.39 28.06
CA VAL A 358 -8.28 2.78 28.50
C VAL A 358 -8.54 2.90 30.00
N ARG A 359 -9.66 2.37 30.49
CA ARG A 359 -10.00 2.41 31.92
C ARG A 359 -8.94 1.75 32.81
N LYS A 360 -8.32 0.65 32.35
CA LYS A 360 -7.21 0.02 33.08
C LYS A 360 -5.97 0.92 33.14
N TYR A 361 -5.63 1.60 32.04
CA TYR A 361 -4.50 2.53 32.00
C TYR A 361 -4.75 3.80 32.82
N GLU A 362 -5.98 4.28 32.89
CA GLU A 362 -6.36 5.40 33.77
C GLU A 362 -6.15 5.05 35.24
N ILE A 363 -6.63 3.89 35.69
CA ILE A 363 -6.44 3.41 37.07
C ILE A 363 -4.95 3.21 37.38
N PHE A 364 -4.21 2.63 36.44
CA PHE A 364 -2.77 2.43 36.58
C PHE A 364 -2.03 3.77 36.68
N GLY A 365 -2.31 4.72 35.78
CA GLY A 365 -1.70 6.05 35.78
C GLY A 365 -2.02 6.82 37.06
N PHE A 366 -3.27 6.76 37.53
CA PHE A 366 -3.67 7.38 38.80
C PHE A 366 -2.93 6.76 39.99
N THR A 367 -2.83 5.42 40.04
CA THR A 367 -2.06 4.73 41.09
C THR A 367 -0.59 5.15 41.09
N CYS A 368 0.05 5.20 39.91
CA CYS A 368 1.42 5.68 39.79
C CYS A 368 1.59 7.12 40.27
N PHE A 369 0.64 8.00 39.95
CA PHE A 369 0.64 9.39 40.41
C PHE A 369 0.48 9.51 41.93
N CYS A 370 -0.45 8.76 42.54
CA CYS A 370 -0.58 8.75 43.99
C CYS A 370 0.71 8.24 44.65
N LEU A 371 1.32 7.19 44.09
CA LEU A 371 2.57 6.63 44.63
C LEU A 371 3.75 7.61 44.50
N THR A 372 3.84 8.37 43.40
CA THR A 372 4.88 9.40 43.26
C THR A 372 4.69 10.54 44.27
N VAL A 373 3.45 10.97 44.52
CA VAL A 373 3.14 11.96 45.56
C VAL A 373 3.52 11.44 46.95
N VAL A 374 3.17 10.20 47.28
CA VAL A 374 3.55 9.57 48.56
C VAL A 374 5.07 9.52 48.71
N MET A 375 5.80 9.08 47.68
CA MET A 375 7.26 9.05 47.71
C MET A 375 7.88 10.44 47.86
N ALA A 376 7.33 11.46 47.18
CA ALA A 376 7.79 12.84 47.32
C ALA A 376 7.58 13.38 48.75
N ILE A 377 6.44 13.04 49.38
CA ILE A 377 6.15 13.43 50.77
C ILE A 377 7.09 12.69 51.74
N LEU A 378 7.30 11.38 51.58
CA LEU A 378 8.22 10.60 52.41
C LEU A 378 9.65 11.17 52.34
N HIS A 379 10.10 11.53 51.14
CA HIS A 379 11.38 12.18 50.94
C HIS A 379 11.45 13.56 51.61
N LEU A 380 10.39 14.37 51.52
CA LEU A 380 10.32 15.69 52.18
C LEU A 380 10.41 15.59 53.71
N ILE A 381 9.87 14.53 54.30
CA ILE A 381 9.85 14.31 55.77
C ILE A 381 11.19 13.73 56.27
N GLY A 382 12.16 13.46 55.39
CA GLY A 382 13.49 13.00 55.77
C GLY A 382 13.63 11.50 55.98
N ILE A 383 12.57 10.71 55.71
CA ILE A 383 12.63 9.25 55.72
C ILE A 383 13.50 8.80 54.54
N GLY A 384 14.79 8.60 54.81
CA GLY A 384 15.84 8.31 53.82
C GLY A 384 17.16 9.05 54.07
N HIS A 385 17.19 10.10 54.90
CA HIS A 385 18.41 10.86 55.23
C HIS A 385 19.13 10.38 56.51
N ASP A 386 18.50 9.56 57.35
CA ASP A 386 19.04 9.19 58.67
C ASP A 386 20.24 8.23 58.64
N ALA A 387 20.58 7.64 57.49
CA ALA A 387 21.71 6.73 57.36
C ALA A 387 23.06 7.44 57.13
N HIS A 388 23.08 8.73 56.78
CA HIS A 388 24.33 9.46 56.49
C HIS A 388 24.74 10.46 57.57
N ALA A 389 23.82 10.94 58.40
CA ALA A 389 24.17 11.85 59.50
C ALA A 389 24.99 11.15 60.59
N THR A 390 24.67 9.88 60.89
CA THR A 390 25.28 9.12 61.99
C THR A 390 26.76 8.77 61.78
N GLU A 391 27.24 8.65 60.52
CA GLU A 391 28.66 8.36 60.26
C GLU A 391 29.54 9.62 60.31
N SER A 392 28.99 10.79 59.99
CA SER A 392 29.70 12.07 60.07
C SER A 392 29.86 12.54 61.51
N ASP A 393 28.84 12.35 62.36
CA ASP A 393 28.89 12.68 63.78
C ASP A 393 29.79 11.72 64.56
N HIS A 394 29.85 10.44 64.18
CA HIS A 394 30.78 9.49 64.82
C HIS A 394 32.25 9.79 64.49
N LYS A 395 32.57 10.23 63.27
CA LYS A 395 33.94 10.62 62.89
C LYS A 395 34.34 11.96 63.53
N ALA A 396 33.42 12.91 63.69
CA ALA A 396 33.69 14.16 64.41
C ALA A 396 33.90 13.95 65.92
N ALA A 397 33.12 13.07 66.55
CA ALA A 397 33.26 12.74 67.97
C ALA A 397 34.58 12.01 68.29
N VAL A 398 35.02 11.08 67.43
CA VAL A 398 36.28 10.33 67.62
C VAL A 398 37.51 11.24 67.42
N VAL A 399 37.44 12.26 66.55
CA VAL A 399 38.54 13.22 66.35
C VAL A 399 38.63 14.23 67.51
N SER A 400 37.52 14.59 68.16
CA SER A 400 37.56 15.49 69.34
C SER A 400 38.13 14.80 70.59
N ASN A 401 37.81 13.53 70.84
CA ASN A 401 38.33 12.79 71.99
C ASN A 401 39.83 12.49 71.92
N HIS A 402 40.45 12.55 70.74
CA HIS A 402 41.90 12.37 70.59
C HIS A 402 42.71 13.66 70.80
N HIS A 403 42.05 14.82 70.93
CA HIS A 403 42.72 16.09 71.19
C HIS A 403 42.72 16.51 72.66
N GLU A 404 41.78 16.04 73.50
CA GLU A 404 41.78 16.34 74.94
C GLU A 404 42.73 15.44 75.77
N GLU A 405 43.12 14.26 75.28
CA GLU A 405 43.98 13.34 76.02
C GLU A 405 45.50 13.61 75.85
N LYS A 406 45.87 14.71 75.17
CA LYS A 406 47.28 15.12 74.96
C LYS A 406 47.67 16.47 75.60
N THR A 407 46.77 17.09 76.35
CA THR A 407 47.07 18.31 77.12
C THR A 407 46.33 18.27 78.45
N GLY A 408 46.92 17.59 79.43
CA GLY A 408 46.44 17.50 80.82
C GLY A 408 47.41 16.72 81.68
#